data_AF-A0A547PBC8-F1
#
_entry.id   AF-A0A547PBC8-F1
#
_cell.length_a   1.000
_cell.length_b   1.000
_cell.length_c   1.000
_cell.angle_alpha   90.00
_cell.angle_beta   90.00
_cell.angle_gamma   90.00
#
_symmetry.space_group_name_H-M   'P 1'
#
loop_
_entity.id
_entity.type
_entity.pdbx_description
1 polymer ?
#
loop_
_entity_poly.entity_id
_entity_poly.type
_entity_poly.pdbx_seq_one_letter_code
_entity_poly.pdbx_strand_id
1 'polypeptide(L)'
;MDITATAKASPTFGLDTAALFDLPRPANECRIVVAMSGGVDSSVVAALAADTGAEVIGITLQLYDYGAATGRKGACCAGDDIADARAVSDRLGIAHYVFDHESAFRDSVVEQFADEYLAGRTPVPCIRCNMGPKFTDLFRMARELGADCLATGHYVRRLETPTGPHLYRANDPTRDQSYFLYATTQDQLDYIRFPLGGLPKTQVRELAEAAGLRNAAKPDSQDICFVPDGNYAKIVKSLRPEGGIPGDIVHALTGDVLGEHKGIVHYTVGQRKGLDIGGQPEPLYVIALDAETREVRVGPKRLLAVESAEVIETNCIGELPAGPLTAKVRSLAKPVPVTLEGDFGDNATVTLRFETPEFGVAPGQAAVIYAGERVLGGGWINATHSVAQSETAA
;
A
#
# COMPACT_ATOMS: atom_id res chain seq x y z
N MET A 1 40.92 6.17 -18.33
CA MET A 1 40.65 5.01 -19.18
C MET A 1 39.15 4.87 -19.23
N ASP A 2 38.55 5.36 -20.31
CA ASP A 2 37.13 5.24 -20.59
C ASP A 2 36.76 3.76 -20.79
N ILE A 3 35.86 3.26 -19.96
CA ILE A 3 35.08 2.07 -20.25
C ILE A 3 33.61 2.49 -20.15
N THR A 4 33.15 3.23 -21.15
CA THR A 4 31.72 3.27 -21.48
C THR A 4 31.36 1.93 -22.10
N ALA A 5 31.15 0.92 -21.25
CA ALA A 5 30.49 -0.30 -21.65
C ALA A 5 29.07 0.10 -22.07
N THR A 6 28.82 0.16 -23.37
CA THR A 6 27.47 0.26 -23.91
C THR A 6 26.69 -0.94 -23.41
N ALA A 7 25.76 -0.69 -22.51
CA ALA A 7 24.93 -1.73 -21.93
C ALA A 7 24.21 -2.48 -23.07
N LYS A 8 24.45 -3.79 -23.16
CA LYS A 8 23.84 -4.63 -24.18
C LYS A 8 22.53 -5.17 -23.62
N ALA A 9 21.45 -5.00 -24.37
CA ALA A 9 20.18 -5.63 -24.05
C ALA A 9 20.36 -7.15 -23.89
N SER A 10 19.76 -7.69 -22.82
CA SER A 10 19.72 -9.12 -22.53
C SER A 10 19.20 -9.89 -23.74
N PRO A 11 19.87 -10.96 -24.18
CA PRO A 11 19.34 -11.84 -25.22
C PRO A 11 18.02 -12.51 -24.80
N THR A 12 17.82 -12.71 -23.49
CA THR A 12 16.64 -13.35 -22.92
C THR A 12 15.46 -12.40 -22.86
N PHE A 13 15.70 -11.15 -22.43
CA PHE A 13 14.63 -10.20 -22.11
C PHE A 13 14.50 -9.04 -23.08
N GLY A 14 15.49 -8.80 -23.94
CA GLY A 14 15.54 -7.62 -24.81
C GLY A 14 15.66 -6.30 -24.06
N LEU A 15 16.04 -6.34 -22.78
CA LEU A 15 16.17 -5.18 -21.89
C LEU A 15 17.60 -5.06 -21.37
N ASP A 16 18.05 -3.83 -21.13
CA ASP A 16 19.22 -3.60 -20.29
C ASP A 16 18.84 -3.84 -18.82
N THR A 17 19.02 -5.07 -18.36
CA THR A 17 18.60 -5.50 -17.02
C THR A 17 19.42 -4.82 -15.93
N ALA A 18 20.72 -4.60 -16.15
CA ALA A 18 21.60 -3.95 -15.17
C ALA A 18 21.15 -2.50 -14.87
N ALA A 19 20.73 -1.75 -15.88
CA ALA A 19 20.23 -0.39 -15.70
C ALA A 19 18.95 -0.30 -14.83
N LEU A 20 18.17 -1.39 -14.70
CA LEU A 20 16.98 -1.41 -13.86
C LEU A 20 17.28 -1.45 -12.36
N PHE A 21 18.51 -1.81 -11.98
CA PHE A 21 18.93 -1.96 -10.59
C PHE A 21 19.87 -0.86 -10.10
N ASP A 22 20.33 0.04 -10.98
CA ASP A 22 21.13 1.22 -10.63
C ASP A 22 22.21 0.89 -9.58
N LEU A 23 23.07 -0.07 -9.93
CA LEU A 23 24.07 -0.65 -9.05
C LEU A 23 25.30 0.26 -8.95
N PRO A 24 25.93 0.37 -7.77
CA PRO A 24 27.07 1.27 -7.57
C PRO A 24 28.37 0.80 -8.25
N ARG A 25 28.42 -0.45 -8.67
CA ARG A 25 29.59 -1.14 -9.25
C ARG A 25 29.12 -2.10 -10.36
N PRO A 26 30.03 -2.67 -11.18
CA PRO A 26 29.65 -3.70 -12.15
C PRO A 26 28.81 -4.80 -11.51
N ALA A 27 27.77 -5.25 -12.22
CA ALA A 27 26.75 -6.13 -11.64
C ALA A 27 27.35 -7.43 -11.07
N ASN A 28 28.33 -8.02 -11.76
CA ASN A 28 29.03 -9.24 -11.33
C ASN A 28 29.87 -9.10 -10.03
N GLU A 29 30.06 -7.89 -9.53
CA GLU A 29 30.71 -7.62 -8.24
C GLU A 29 29.70 -7.19 -7.16
N CYS A 30 28.42 -7.12 -7.51
CA CYS A 30 27.34 -6.70 -6.64
C CYS A 30 26.52 -7.89 -6.13
N ARG A 31 25.82 -7.65 -5.03
CA ARG A 31 24.81 -8.54 -4.46
C ARG A 31 23.45 -7.85 -4.42
N ILE A 32 22.43 -8.52 -4.94
CA ILE A 32 21.04 -8.05 -4.96
C ILE A 32 20.19 -8.96 -4.09
N VAL A 33 19.54 -8.38 -3.08
CA VAL A 33 18.49 -9.09 -2.35
C VAL A 33 17.15 -8.79 -2.99
N VAL A 34 16.35 -9.81 -3.27
CA VAL A 34 15.02 -9.66 -3.88
C VAL A 34 13.95 -10.09 -2.89
N ALA A 35 13.00 -9.20 -2.63
CA ALA A 35 11.81 -9.52 -1.83
C ALA A 35 10.83 -10.35 -2.66
N MET A 36 10.70 -11.64 -2.35
CA MET A 36 9.91 -12.62 -3.11
C MET A 36 8.64 -13.01 -2.37
N SER A 37 7.48 -12.59 -2.88
CA SER A 37 6.17 -12.90 -2.31
C SER A 37 5.51 -14.15 -2.90
N GLY A 38 6.18 -14.86 -3.82
CA GLY A 38 5.58 -15.96 -4.59
C GLY A 38 4.70 -15.51 -5.76
N GLY A 39 4.44 -14.20 -5.88
CA GLY A 39 3.73 -13.59 -7.00
C GLY A 39 4.61 -13.41 -8.23
N VAL A 40 3.97 -13.27 -9.39
CA VAL A 40 4.63 -13.10 -10.70
C VAL A 40 5.60 -11.91 -10.71
N ASP A 41 5.22 -10.79 -10.08
CA ASP A 41 5.98 -9.53 -10.12
C ASP A 41 7.34 -9.66 -9.44
N SER A 42 7.36 -10.15 -8.20
CA SER A 42 8.61 -10.40 -7.48
C SER A 42 9.47 -11.48 -8.14
N SER A 43 8.85 -12.43 -8.84
CA SER A 43 9.54 -13.50 -9.57
C SER A 43 10.23 -12.99 -10.83
N VAL A 44 9.59 -12.06 -11.55
CA VAL A 44 10.21 -11.35 -12.68
C VAL A 44 11.36 -10.49 -12.20
N VAL A 45 11.22 -9.77 -11.08
CA VAL A 45 12.35 -9.02 -10.50
C VAL A 45 13.53 -9.94 -10.20
N ALA A 46 13.30 -11.13 -9.62
CA ALA A 46 14.36 -12.10 -9.38
C ALA A 46 15.03 -12.58 -10.68
N ALA A 47 14.24 -12.83 -11.72
CA ALA A 47 14.76 -13.24 -13.03
C ALA A 47 15.59 -12.13 -13.70
N LEU A 48 15.11 -10.89 -13.66
CA LEU A 48 15.84 -9.72 -14.16
C LEU A 48 17.15 -9.51 -13.37
N ALA A 49 17.13 -9.68 -12.05
CA ALA A 49 18.31 -9.56 -11.20
C ALA A 49 19.36 -10.63 -11.55
N ALA A 50 18.93 -11.89 -11.73
CA ALA A 50 19.83 -13.00 -12.06
C ALA A 50 20.51 -12.80 -13.43
N ASP A 51 19.78 -12.25 -14.40
CA ASP A 51 20.30 -11.95 -15.75
C ASP A 51 21.37 -10.85 -15.76
N THR A 52 21.42 -9.98 -14.75
CA THR A 52 22.51 -8.99 -14.63
C THR A 52 23.89 -9.62 -14.39
N GLY A 53 23.93 -10.86 -13.89
CA GLY A 53 25.15 -11.54 -13.46
C GLY A 53 25.59 -11.22 -12.02
N ALA A 54 24.80 -10.44 -11.27
CA ALA A 54 25.02 -10.21 -9.84
C ALA A 54 24.77 -11.48 -9.00
N GLU A 55 25.31 -11.51 -7.79
CA GLU A 55 24.89 -12.49 -6.80
C GLU A 55 23.48 -12.15 -6.31
N VAL A 56 22.53 -13.06 -6.51
CA VAL A 56 21.12 -12.82 -6.14
C VAL A 56 20.69 -13.71 -4.99
N ILE A 57 20.05 -13.09 -4.00
CA ILE A 57 19.45 -13.78 -2.85
C ILE A 57 17.97 -13.42 -2.79
N GLY A 58 17.10 -14.42 -2.93
CA GLY A 58 15.67 -14.27 -2.68
C GLY A 58 15.35 -14.34 -1.19
N ILE A 59 14.51 -13.45 -0.70
CA ILE A 59 13.99 -13.48 0.67
C ILE A 59 12.46 -13.48 0.64
N THR A 60 11.84 -14.42 1.35
CA THR A 60 10.40 -14.42 1.62
C THR A 60 10.14 -14.21 3.11
N LEU A 61 9.26 -13.28 3.44
CA LEU A 61 8.74 -13.12 4.80
C LEU A 61 7.48 -13.97 4.94
N GLN A 62 7.47 -14.87 5.91
CA GLN A 62 6.26 -15.57 6.34
C GLN A 62 5.51 -14.67 7.32
N LEU A 63 4.40 -14.09 6.89
CA LEU A 63 3.68 -13.05 7.65
C LEU A 63 2.47 -13.58 8.42
N TYR A 64 1.90 -14.73 8.06
CA TYR A 64 0.71 -15.29 8.73
C TYR A 64 0.56 -16.80 8.45
N ASP A 65 0.07 -17.57 9.42
CA ASP A 65 -0.33 -18.98 9.24
C ASP A 65 -1.87 -19.15 9.30
N TYR A 66 -2.51 -19.32 8.14
CA TYR A 66 -3.94 -19.64 8.03
C TYR A 66 -4.30 -21.05 8.55
N GLY A 67 -3.30 -21.93 8.74
CA GLY A 67 -3.48 -23.31 9.19
C GLY A 67 -4.05 -23.43 10.60
N ALA A 68 -3.76 -22.46 11.49
CA ALA A 68 -4.27 -22.46 12.85
C ALA A 68 -5.78 -22.16 12.93
N ALA A 69 -6.30 -21.28 12.07
CA ALA A 69 -7.72 -20.88 12.07
C ALA A 69 -8.65 -21.93 11.44
N THR A 70 -8.12 -22.86 10.64
CA THR A 70 -8.90 -23.89 9.92
C THR A 70 -8.64 -25.32 10.41
N GLY A 71 -7.75 -25.52 11.38
CA GLY A 71 -7.43 -26.83 11.95
C GLY A 71 -6.75 -27.79 10.96
N ARG A 72 -6.27 -27.30 9.82
CA ARG A 72 -5.56 -28.09 8.80
C ARG A 72 -4.10 -27.67 8.75
N LYS A 73 -3.22 -28.48 9.35
CA LYS A 73 -1.77 -28.39 9.11
C LYS A 73 -1.51 -28.54 7.60
N GLY A 74 -0.93 -27.52 6.97
CA GLY A 74 -0.45 -27.58 5.58
C GLY A 74 -1.42 -27.11 4.49
N ALA A 75 -2.57 -26.53 4.82
CA ALA A 75 -3.45 -25.89 3.84
C ALA A 75 -3.35 -24.37 3.98
N CYS A 76 -2.29 -23.77 3.46
CA CYS A 76 -2.06 -22.33 3.59
C CYS A 76 -1.68 -21.70 2.25
N CYS A 77 -2.40 -20.65 1.84
CA CYS A 77 -2.01 -19.82 0.69
C CYS A 77 -0.60 -19.21 0.89
N ALA A 78 -0.18 -18.94 2.13
CA ALA A 78 1.19 -18.52 2.42
C ALA A 78 2.22 -19.66 2.17
N GLY A 79 1.81 -20.92 2.35
CA GLY A 79 2.63 -22.08 1.99
C GLY A 79 2.80 -22.23 0.48
N ASP A 80 1.73 -21.99 -0.28
CA ASP A 80 1.76 -22.00 -1.74
C ASP A 80 2.65 -20.86 -2.29
N ASP A 81 2.55 -19.66 -1.72
CA ASP A 81 3.39 -18.51 -2.09
C ASP A 81 4.88 -18.76 -1.79
N ILE A 82 5.21 -19.33 -0.62
CA ILE A 82 6.58 -19.72 -0.28
C ILE A 82 7.09 -20.81 -1.24
N ALA A 83 6.26 -21.80 -1.56
CA ALA A 83 6.61 -22.85 -2.51
C ALA A 83 6.84 -22.29 -3.92
N ASP A 84 6.04 -21.31 -4.35
CA ASP A 84 6.22 -20.59 -5.62
C ASP A 84 7.53 -19.80 -5.64
N ALA A 85 7.83 -19.05 -4.59
CA ALA A 85 9.09 -18.33 -4.48
C ALA A 85 10.29 -19.28 -4.57
N ARG A 86 10.26 -20.39 -3.81
CA ARG A 86 11.31 -21.41 -3.84
C ARG A 86 11.50 -22.03 -5.23
N ALA A 87 10.42 -22.39 -5.91
CA ALA A 87 10.52 -23.00 -7.23
C ALA A 87 11.05 -22.03 -8.29
N VAL A 88 10.71 -20.75 -8.20
CA VAL A 88 11.31 -19.70 -9.02
C VAL A 88 12.81 -19.60 -8.72
N SER A 89 13.19 -19.57 -7.44
CA SER A 89 14.59 -19.48 -7.05
C SER A 89 15.42 -20.67 -7.54
N ASP A 90 14.91 -21.90 -7.40
CA ASP A 90 15.55 -23.12 -7.90
C ASP A 90 15.74 -23.07 -9.43
N ARG A 91 14.71 -22.58 -10.15
CA ARG A 91 14.74 -22.43 -11.61
C ARG A 91 15.79 -21.41 -12.09
N LEU A 92 15.99 -20.35 -11.31
CA LEU A 92 16.95 -19.28 -11.58
C LEU A 92 18.36 -19.59 -11.05
N GLY A 93 18.51 -20.63 -10.20
CA GLY A 93 19.78 -20.99 -9.59
C GLY A 93 20.24 -20.00 -8.50
N ILE A 94 19.30 -19.34 -7.81
CA ILE A 94 19.59 -18.34 -6.77
C ILE A 94 19.31 -18.89 -5.38
N ALA A 95 20.02 -18.38 -4.36
CA ALA A 95 19.73 -18.72 -2.97
C ALA A 95 18.37 -18.17 -2.55
N HIS A 96 17.63 -18.90 -1.71
CA HIS A 96 16.34 -18.47 -1.17
C HIS A 96 16.21 -18.77 0.31
N TYR A 97 15.88 -17.74 1.08
CA TYR A 97 15.66 -17.82 2.52
C TYR A 97 14.23 -17.41 2.88
N VAL A 98 13.66 -18.10 3.86
CA VAL A 98 12.35 -17.79 4.43
C VAL A 98 12.55 -17.38 5.87
N PHE A 99 12.05 -16.19 6.22
CA PHE A 99 12.11 -15.67 7.59
C PHE A 99 10.71 -15.60 8.15
N ASP A 100 10.54 -16.17 9.35
CA ASP A 100 9.32 -16.02 10.12
C ASP A 100 9.22 -14.59 10.65
N HIS A 101 8.16 -13.88 10.30
CA HIS A 101 7.82 -12.54 10.76
C HIS A 101 6.35 -12.47 11.20
N GLU A 102 5.73 -13.61 11.51
CA GLU A 102 4.30 -13.68 11.80
C GLU A 102 3.91 -12.85 13.02
N SER A 103 4.65 -12.96 14.13
CA SER A 103 4.33 -12.22 15.35
C SER A 103 4.45 -10.70 15.14
N ALA A 104 5.55 -10.25 14.53
CA ALA A 104 5.76 -8.84 14.23
C ALA A 104 4.66 -8.29 13.31
N PHE A 105 4.29 -9.03 12.27
CA PHE A 105 3.21 -8.65 11.37
C PHE A 105 1.86 -8.59 12.06
N ARG A 106 1.54 -9.59 12.89
CA ARG A 106 0.30 -9.61 13.66
C ARG A 106 0.20 -8.38 14.55
N ASP A 107 1.22 -8.12 15.36
CA ASP A 107 1.21 -7.06 16.35
C ASP A 107 1.18 -5.67 15.71
N SER A 108 1.97 -5.45 14.65
CA SER A 108 2.11 -4.12 14.04
C SER A 108 1.11 -3.82 12.92
N VAL A 109 0.43 -4.83 12.36
CA VAL A 109 -0.48 -4.65 11.21
C VAL A 109 -1.87 -5.17 11.52
N VAL A 110 -2.00 -6.40 11.98
CA VAL A 110 -3.32 -7.05 12.11
C VAL A 110 -4.08 -6.54 13.35
N GLU A 111 -3.40 -6.42 14.49
CA GLU A 111 -4.01 -5.88 15.72
C GLU A 111 -4.42 -4.41 15.52
N GLN A 112 -3.52 -3.56 14.99
CA GLN A 112 -3.84 -2.16 14.68
C GLN A 112 -4.99 -2.05 13.66
N PHE A 113 -5.03 -2.91 12.64
CA PHE A 113 -6.14 -2.95 11.70
C PHE A 113 -7.48 -3.21 12.40
N ALA A 114 -7.52 -4.12 13.37
CA ALA A 114 -8.72 -4.39 14.14
C ALA A 114 -9.11 -3.22 15.06
N ASP A 115 -8.12 -2.58 15.71
CA ASP A 115 -8.33 -1.41 16.56
C ASP A 115 -8.90 -0.22 15.79
N GLU A 116 -8.37 0.06 14.59
CA GLU A 116 -8.85 1.15 13.73
C GLU A 116 -10.31 0.93 13.29
N TYR A 117 -10.68 -0.30 12.90
CA TYR A 117 -12.07 -0.62 12.60
C TYR A 117 -12.99 -0.48 13.81
N LEU A 118 -12.51 -0.86 15.00
CA LEU A 118 -13.26 -0.69 16.23
C LEU A 118 -13.46 0.78 16.59
N ALA A 119 -12.49 1.63 16.25
CA ALA A 119 -12.58 3.09 16.39
C ALA A 119 -13.43 3.76 15.30
N GLY A 120 -14.14 2.99 14.45
CA GLY A 120 -14.97 3.54 13.37
C GLY A 120 -14.17 4.16 12.23
N ARG A 121 -12.89 3.80 12.09
CA ARG A 121 -11.99 4.28 11.04
C ARG A 121 -11.89 3.28 9.90
N THR A 122 -11.30 3.72 8.78
CA THR A 122 -11.12 2.89 7.58
C THR A 122 -9.63 2.69 7.31
N PRO A 123 -8.98 1.67 7.90
CA PRO A 123 -7.53 1.51 7.81
C PRO A 123 -7.05 0.99 6.45
N VAL A 124 -5.81 1.32 6.10
CA VAL A 124 -5.08 0.74 4.95
C VAL A 124 -3.88 -0.07 5.45
N PRO A 125 -4.04 -1.37 5.75
CA PRO A 125 -3.00 -2.17 6.40
C PRO A 125 -1.73 -2.33 5.54
N CYS A 126 -1.85 -2.26 4.21
CA CYS A 126 -0.71 -2.36 3.29
C CYS A 126 0.33 -1.25 3.51
N ILE A 127 -0.10 -0.05 3.88
CA ILE A 127 0.81 1.07 4.15
C ILE A 127 1.58 0.79 5.44
N ARG A 128 0.89 0.40 6.52
CA ARG A 128 1.54 0.03 7.79
C ARG A 128 2.52 -1.14 7.61
N CYS A 129 2.14 -2.14 6.82
CA CYS A 129 3.04 -3.25 6.46
C CYS A 129 4.31 -2.77 5.75
N ASN A 130 4.19 -1.84 4.80
CA ASN A 130 5.34 -1.23 4.13
C ASN A 130 6.15 -0.33 5.09
N MET A 131 5.54 0.40 6.01
CA MET A 131 6.25 1.22 7.02
C MET A 131 7.02 0.36 8.04
N GLY A 132 6.48 -0.80 8.39
CA GLY A 132 7.06 -1.69 9.39
C GLY A 132 7.68 -2.94 8.76
N PRO A 133 7.07 -4.12 8.99
CA PRO A 133 7.76 -5.41 8.86
C PRO A 133 8.20 -5.74 7.44
N LYS A 134 7.55 -5.20 6.41
CA LYS A 134 7.93 -5.52 5.02
C LYS A 134 9.17 -4.76 4.59
N PHE A 135 9.18 -3.43 4.61
CA PHE A 135 10.35 -2.70 4.08
C PHE A 135 11.43 -2.54 5.12
N THR A 136 11.10 -2.21 6.37
CA THR A 136 12.13 -1.90 7.38
C THR A 136 12.95 -3.13 7.72
N ASP A 137 12.33 -4.30 7.89
CA ASP A 137 13.06 -5.52 8.22
C ASP A 137 13.77 -6.11 7.00
N LEU A 138 13.16 -6.12 5.80
CA LEU A 138 13.86 -6.54 4.58
C LEU A 138 15.05 -5.63 4.27
N PHE A 139 14.91 -4.32 4.47
CA PHE A 139 16.00 -3.36 4.28
C PHE A 139 17.15 -3.66 5.24
N ARG A 140 16.86 -3.90 6.52
CA ARG A 140 17.88 -4.29 7.51
C ARG A 140 18.56 -5.61 7.15
N MET A 141 17.79 -6.65 6.85
CA MET A 141 18.30 -7.97 6.46
C MET A 141 19.16 -7.90 5.20
N ALA A 142 18.75 -7.13 4.19
CA ALA A 142 19.53 -6.96 2.97
C ALA A 142 20.91 -6.33 3.25
N ARG A 143 20.96 -5.33 4.14
CA ARG A 143 22.22 -4.71 4.56
C ARG A 143 23.10 -5.66 5.39
N GLU A 144 22.51 -6.44 6.29
CA GLU A 144 23.24 -7.45 7.09
C GLU A 144 23.83 -8.56 6.20
N LEU A 145 23.13 -8.92 5.11
CA LEU A 145 23.63 -9.80 4.08
C LEU A 145 24.64 -9.13 3.15
N GLY A 146 25.03 -7.88 3.38
CA GLY A 146 26.02 -7.17 2.57
C GLY A 146 25.56 -6.94 1.12
N ALA A 147 24.25 -6.85 0.87
CA ALA A 147 23.74 -6.53 -0.45
C ALA A 147 23.98 -5.05 -0.81
N ASP A 148 24.20 -4.78 -2.09
CA ASP A 148 24.33 -3.43 -2.63
C ASP A 148 22.96 -2.77 -2.81
N CYS A 149 21.88 -3.56 -2.98
CA CYS A 149 20.52 -3.06 -3.01
C CYS A 149 19.47 -4.11 -2.61
N LEU A 150 18.28 -3.64 -2.22
CA LEU A 150 17.07 -4.44 -2.06
C LEU A 150 16.12 -4.17 -3.23
N ALA A 151 15.75 -5.18 -4.00
CA ALA A 151 14.78 -5.05 -5.09
C ALA A 151 13.41 -5.61 -4.71
N THR A 152 12.35 -4.92 -5.14
CA THR A 152 10.97 -5.35 -4.90
C THR A 152 10.13 -5.29 -6.18
N GLY A 153 9.06 -6.08 -6.22
CA GLY A 153 8.09 -6.09 -7.32
C GLY A 153 7.08 -4.94 -7.31
N HIS A 154 7.36 -3.82 -6.63
CA HIS A 154 6.41 -2.72 -6.60
C HIS A 154 6.45 -1.88 -7.88
N TYR A 155 5.27 -1.46 -8.32
CA TYR A 155 5.08 -0.56 -9.45
C TYR A 155 5.16 0.89 -8.97
N VAL A 156 6.40 1.36 -8.82
CA VAL A 156 6.77 2.76 -8.62
C VAL A 156 8.09 3.00 -9.35
N ARG A 157 8.37 4.24 -9.74
CA ARG A 157 9.64 4.58 -10.36
C ARG A 157 10.52 5.30 -9.36
N ARG A 158 11.78 4.92 -9.32
CA ARG A 158 12.86 5.64 -8.63
C ARG A 158 13.72 6.28 -9.69
N LEU A 159 13.86 7.60 -9.65
CA LEU A 159 14.67 8.35 -10.62
C LEU A 159 15.77 9.09 -9.86
N GLU A 160 17.01 8.88 -10.29
CA GLU A 160 18.16 9.65 -9.80
C GLU A 160 18.05 11.11 -10.21
N THR A 161 18.35 12.01 -9.27
CA THR A 161 18.39 13.46 -9.49
C THR A 161 19.63 14.07 -8.84
N PRO A 162 20.01 15.32 -9.15
CA PRO A 162 21.17 15.96 -8.52
C PRO A 162 21.12 16.04 -6.99
N THR A 163 19.92 15.99 -6.38
CA THR A 163 19.71 16.03 -4.93
C THR A 163 19.49 14.64 -4.32
N GLY A 164 19.72 13.58 -5.09
CA GLY A 164 19.43 12.19 -4.72
C GLY A 164 18.19 11.63 -5.43
N PRO A 165 17.86 10.36 -5.18
CA PRO A 165 16.76 9.71 -5.86
C PRO A 165 15.41 10.23 -5.37
N HIS A 166 14.47 10.34 -6.30
CA HIS A 166 13.08 10.72 -6.05
C HIS A 166 12.12 9.59 -6.44
N LEU A 167 11.01 9.49 -5.72
CA LEU A 167 9.95 8.52 -5.97
C LEU A 167 8.90 9.11 -6.91
N TYR A 168 8.48 8.33 -7.90
CA TYR A 168 7.50 8.69 -8.91
C TYR A 168 6.47 7.58 -9.08
N ARG A 169 5.29 7.97 -9.58
CA ARG A 169 4.25 7.03 -10.00
C ARG A 169 4.73 6.10 -11.11
N ALA A 170 4.20 4.89 -11.14
CA ALA A 170 4.46 3.96 -12.23
C ALA A 170 3.99 4.51 -13.58
N ASN A 171 4.60 4.05 -14.67
CA ASN A 171 4.15 4.36 -16.02
C ASN A 171 2.75 3.76 -16.31
N ASP A 172 2.44 2.60 -15.72
CA ASP A 172 1.10 2.00 -15.78
C ASP A 172 0.23 2.52 -14.63
N PRO A 173 -0.73 3.43 -14.89
CA PRO A 173 -1.54 4.04 -13.84
C PRO A 173 -2.51 3.05 -13.19
N THR A 174 -2.79 1.92 -13.84
CA THR A 174 -3.68 0.87 -13.29
C THR A 174 -2.96 -0.02 -12.26
N ARG A 175 -1.63 0.01 -12.27
CA ARG A 175 -0.76 -0.73 -11.35
C ARG A 175 0.02 0.13 -10.39
N ASP A 176 -0.01 1.46 -10.56
CA ASP A 176 0.69 2.41 -9.70
C ASP A 176 0.46 2.15 -8.21
N GLN A 177 1.55 1.84 -7.51
CA GLN A 177 1.58 1.53 -6.09
C GLN A 177 2.17 2.67 -5.25
N SER A 178 2.40 3.85 -5.85
CA SER A 178 2.95 5.03 -5.18
C SER A 178 2.21 5.39 -3.88
N TYR A 179 0.87 5.25 -3.89
CA TYR A 179 0.03 5.51 -2.74
C TYR A 179 0.41 4.65 -1.52
N PHE A 180 0.83 3.41 -1.74
CA PHE A 180 1.18 2.49 -0.67
C PHE A 180 2.62 2.66 -0.16
N LEU A 181 3.41 3.50 -0.82
CA LEU A 181 4.85 3.70 -0.58
C LEU A 181 5.19 5.15 -0.23
N TYR A 182 4.20 5.99 0.09
CA TYR A 182 4.43 7.40 0.44
C TYR A 182 5.36 7.58 1.65
N ALA A 183 5.40 6.59 2.54
CA ALA A 183 6.19 6.62 3.77
C ALA A 183 7.64 6.14 3.58
N THR A 184 8.06 5.92 2.34
CA THR A 184 9.45 5.57 2.04
C THR A 184 10.38 6.71 2.47
N THR A 185 11.40 6.40 3.25
CA THR A 185 12.41 7.38 3.68
C THR A 185 13.48 7.58 2.61
N GLN A 186 14.27 8.66 2.70
CA GLN A 186 15.38 8.89 1.76
C GLN A 186 16.41 7.75 1.81
N ASP A 187 16.83 7.32 3.00
CA ASP A 187 17.76 6.18 3.19
C ASP A 187 17.24 4.89 2.55
N GLN A 188 15.94 4.61 2.67
CA GLN A 188 15.32 3.47 2.00
C GLN A 188 15.32 3.67 0.48
N LEU A 189 15.00 4.87 0.00
CA LEU A 189 14.96 5.17 -1.42
C LEU A 189 16.36 5.07 -2.05
N ASP A 190 17.42 5.43 -1.34
CA ASP A 190 18.81 5.29 -1.80
C ASP A 190 19.20 3.82 -2.05
N TYR A 191 18.60 2.89 -1.31
CA TYR A 191 18.99 1.48 -1.31
C TYR A 191 18.01 0.57 -2.06
N ILE A 192 16.72 0.92 -2.11
CA ILE A 192 15.68 0.06 -2.68
C ILE A 192 15.57 0.30 -4.19
N ARG A 193 15.29 -0.76 -4.94
CA ARG A 193 15.08 -0.75 -6.39
C ARG A 193 13.70 -1.26 -6.76
N PHE A 194 13.12 -0.66 -7.80
CA PHE A 194 11.78 -0.95 -8.31
C PHE A 194 11.81 -1.21 -9.82
N PRO A 195 12.33 -2.37 -10.26
CA PRO A 195 12.59 -2.62 -11.69
C PRO A 195 11.34 -2.61 -12.58
N LEU A 196 10.15 -2.77 -11.99
CA LEU A 196 8.90 -2.89 -12.74
C LEU A 196 8.18 -1.55 -12.99
N GLY A 197 8.55 -0.47 -12.29
CA GLY A 197 7.80 0.79 -12.36
C GLY A 197 7.74 1.44 -13.74
N GLY A 198 8.71 1.13 -14.61
CA GLY A 198 8.75 1.60 -15.99
C GLY A 198 7.98 0.73 -16.98
N LEU A 199 7.59 -0.49 -16.59
CA LEU A 199 7.08 -1.52 -17.48
C LEU A 199 5.55 -1.65 -17.38
N PRO A 200 4.83 -1.78 -18.50
CA PRO A 200 3.42 -2.17 -18.47
C PRO A 200 3.26 -3.60 -17.93
N LYS A 201 2.14 -3.88 -17.26
CA LYS A 201 1.89 -5.21 -16.68
C LYS A 201 1.94 -6.36 -17.70
N THR A 202 1.52 -6.10 -18.93
CA THR A 202 1.56 -7.09 -20.03
C THR A 202 2.99 -7.54 -20.31
N GLN A 203 3.93 -6.59 -20.39
CA GLN A 203 5.34 -6.89 -20.59
C GLN A 203 5.93 -7.67 -19.41
N VAL A 204 5.52 -7.37 -18.17
CA VAL A 204 5.96 -8.17 -17.00
C VAL A 204 5.53 -9.63 -17.11
N ARG A 205 4.33 -9.92 -17.65
CA ARG A 205 3.89 -11.30 -17.90
C ARG A 205 4.69 -11.97 -19.03
N GLU A 206 4.98 -11.25 -20.11
CA GLU A 206 5.84 -11.74 -21.20
C GLU A 206 7.25 -12.07 -20.69
N LEU A 207 7.83 -11.24 -19.81
CA LEU A 207 9.11 -11.51 -19.18
C LEU A 207 9.08 -12.77 -18.29
N ALA A 208 7.97 -12.99 -17.57
CA ALA A 208 7.78 -14.19 -16.76
C ALA A 208 7.74 -15.46 -17.63
N GLU A 209 7.07 -15.39 -18.78
CA GLU A 209 7.02 -16.48 -19.76
C GLU A 209 8.39 -16.73 -20.40
N ALA A 210 9.11 -15.67 -20.80
CA ALA A 210 10.46 -15.76 -21.36
C ALA A 210 11.47 -16.39 -20.38
N ALA A 211 11.33 -16.09 -19.08
CA ALA A 211 12.12 -16.72 -18.02
C ALA A 211 11.68 -18.17 -17.71
N GLY A 212 10.56 -18.64 -18.27
CA GLY A 212 9.99 -19.97 -18.02
C GLY A 212 9.53 -20.16 -16.58
N LEU A 213 8.93 -19.12 -15.98
CA LEU A 213 8.46 -19.13 -14.60
C LEU A 213 7.09 -19.81 -14.49
N ARG A 214 6.95 -20.76 -13.56
CA ARG A 214 5.70 -21.53 -13.37
C ARG A 214 4.50 -20.66 -12.98
N ASN A 215 4.76 -19.55 -12.30
CA ASN A 215 3.73 -18.63 -11.81
C ASN A 215 3.44 -17.48 -12.78
N ALA A 216 3.90 -17.54 -14.04
CA ALA A 216 3.64 -16.52 -15.06
C ALA A 216 2.13 -16.25 -15.28
N ALA A 217 1.32 -17.32 -15.21
CA ALA A 217 -0.13 -17.24 -15.35
C ALA A 217 -0.88 -16.98 -14.03
N LYS A 218 -0.16 -16.86 -12.89
CA LYS A 218 -0.80 -16.65 -11.59
C LYS A 218 -1.55 -15.31 -11.60
N PRO A 219 -2.80 -15.26 -11.10
CA PRO A 219 -3.50 -14.00 -10.89
C PRO A 219 -2.74 -13.10 -9.93
N ASP A 220 -2.88 -11.79 -10.11
CA ASP A 220 -2.29 -10.83 -9.17
C ASP A 220 -3.02 -10.94 -7.83
N SER A 221 -2.29 -10.86 -6.72
CA SER A 221 -2.92 -10.72 -5.40
C SER A 221 -3.69 -9.40 -5.37
N GLN A 222 -5.01 -9.50 -5.44
CA GLN A 222 -5.93 -8.41 -5.16
C GLN A 222 -6.43 -8.61 -3.72
N ASP A 223 -6.75 -7.52 -3.03
CA ASP A 223 -7.20 -7.48 -1.63
C ASP A 223 -6.10 -7.58 -0.54
N ILE A 224 -6.53 -7.46 0.72
CA ILE A 224 -5.65 -7.45 1.90
C ILE A 224 -5.07 -8.85 2.08
N CYS A 225 -3.75 -8.96 2.22
CA CYS A 225 -3.05 -10.25 2.19
C CYS A 225 -3.53 -11.28 3.23
N PHE A 226 -3.99 -10.84 4.39
CA PHE A 226 -4.52 -11.72 5.45
C PHE A 226 -6.05 -11.85 5.43
N VAL A 227 -6.75 -11.26 4.44
CA VAL A 227 -8.20 -11.33 4.23
C VAL A 227 -8.51 -11.94 2.85
N PRO A 228 -8.21 -13.23 2.60
CA PRO A 228 -8.27 -13.82 1.27
C PRO A 228 -9.69 -13.98 0.70
N ASP A 229 -10.72 -13.98 1.55
CA ASP A 229 -12.13 -14.10 1.18
C ASP A 229 -12.86 -12.74 1.14
N GLY A 230 -12.12 -11.64 1.32
CA GLY A 230 -12.66 -10.28 1.41
C GLY A 230 -13.46 -9.98 2.68
N ASN A 231 -13.60 -10.94 3.60
CA ASN A 231 -14.41 -10.79 4.80
C ASN A 231 -13.58 -10.30 6.00
N TYR A 232 -13.12 -9.05 5.92
CA TYR A 232 -12.32 -8.44 6.99
C TYR A 232 -13.08 -8.38 8.33
N ALA A 233 -14.41 -8.23 8.29
CA ALA A 233 -15.25 -8.21 9.48
C ALA A 233 -15.12 -9.49 10.32
N LYS A 234 -14.88 -10.65 9.69
CA LYS A 234 -14.62 -11.91 10.40
C LYS A 234 -13.33 -11.84 11.23
N ILE A 235 -12.27 -11.27 10.66
CA ILE A 235 -10.96 -11.14 11.33
C ILE A 235 -11.06 -10.14 12.48
N VAL A 236 -11.65 -8.97 12.22
CA VAL A 236 -11.86 -7.96 13.26
C VAL A 236 -12.69 -8.53 14.41
N LYS A 237 -13.80 -9.22 14.15
CA LYS A 237 -14.61 -9.86 15.21
C LYS A 237 -13.88 -10.96 15.99
N SER A 238 -12.92 -11.63 15.36
CA SER A 238 -12.08 -12.63 16.05
C SER A 238 -11.11 -12.00 17.05
N LEU A 239 -10.66 -10.77 16.78
CA LEU A 239 -9.67 -10.06 17.60
C LEU A 239 -10.32 -9.05 18.56
N ARG A 240 -11.45 -8.48 18.16
CA ARG A 240 -12.25 -7.47 18.87
C ARG A 240 -13.74 -7.87 18.77
N PRO A 241 -14.21 -8.84 19.57
CA PRO A 241 -15.61 -9.30 19.55
C PRO A 241 -16.63 -8.17 19.70
N GLU A 242 -16.27 -7.10 20.42
CA GLU A 242 -17.04 -5.88 20.63
C GLU A 242 -17.41 -5.15 19.32
N GLY A 243 -16.60 -5.27 18.26
CA GLY A 243 -16.92 -4.68 16.95
C GLY A 243 -18.14 -5.32 16.28
N GLY A 244 -18.61 -6.47 16.80
CA GLY A 244 -19.82 -7.15 16.36
C GLY A 244 -21.08 -6.82 17.16
N ILE A 245 -21.00 -5.92 18.14
CA ILE A 245 -22.15 -5.53 18.97
C ILE A 245 -23.10 -4.65 18.14
N PRO A 246 -24.41 -4.95 18.11
CA PRO A 246 -25.40 -4.12 17.43
C PRO A 246 -25.47 -2.68 17.97
N GLY A 247 -25.94 -1.78 17.11
CA GLY A 247 -26.14 -0.37 17.42
C GLY A 247 -27.12 0.26 16.44
N ASP A 248 -27.33 1.56 16.57
CA ASP A 248 -28.37 2.29 15.83
C ASP A 248 -27.82 2.89 14.52
N ILE A 249 -28.66 2.90 13.50
CA ILE A 249 -28.43 3.70 12.30
C ILE A 249 -29.23 4.98 12.41
N VAL A 250 -28.55 6.12 12.47
CA VAL A 250 -29.14 7.41 12.82
C VAL A 250 -29.02 8.39 11.66
N HIS A 251 -30.09 9.11 11.34
CA HIS A 251 -30.06 10.15 10.31
C HIS A 251 -29.24 11.36 10.79
N ALA A 252 -28.16 11.67 10.05
CA ALA A 252 -27.14 12.64 10.46
C ALA A 252 -27.65 14.07 10.66
N LEU A 253 -28.76 14.46 10.02
CA LEU A 253 -29.34 15.81 10.16
C LEU A 253 -30.49 15.92 11.16
N THR A 254 -31.29 14.86 11.30
CA THR A 254 -32.52 14.91 12.11
C THR A 254 -32.34 14.24 13.46
N GLY A 255 -31.36 13.35 13.59
CA GLY A 255 -31.16 12.52 14.78
C GLY A 255 -32.13 11.35 14.87
N ASP A 256 -32.98 11.13 13.85
CA ASP A 256 -33.95 10.03 13.86
C ASP A 256 -33.24 8.68 13.75
N VAL A 257 -33.63 7.73 14.61
CA VAL A 257 -33.21 6.33 14.48
C VAL A 257 -33.98 5.72 13.30
N LEU A 258 -33.23 5.28 12.29
CA LEU A 258 -33.77 4.71 11.05
C LEU A 258 -33.78 3.17 11.04
N GLY A 259 -33.02 2.54 11.93
CA GLY A 259 -32.90 1.09 12.05
C GLY A 259 -31.73 0.69 12.93
N GLU A 260 -31.42 -0.61 12.95
CA GLU A 260 -30.31 -1.18 13.72
C GLU A 260 -29.31 -1.85 12.76
N HIS A 261 -28.04 -1.88 13.16
CA HIS A 261 -26.97 -2.57 12.43
C HIS A 261 -26.31 -3.68 13.26
N LYS A 262 -25.56 -4.59 12.61
CA LYS A 262 -24.98 -5.80 13.22
C LYS A 262 -23.52 -5.65 13.69
N GLY A 263 -23.15 -4.45 14.09
CA GLY A 263 -21.76 -4.05 14.41
C GLY A 263 -21.21 -2.99 13.47
N ILE A 264 -20.48 -2.01 14.02
CA ILE A 264 -19.91 -0.88 13.27
C ILE A 264 -18.89 -1.33 12.22
N VAL A 265 -18.28 -2.50 12.43
CA VAL A 265 -17.26 -3.09 11.56
C VAL A 265 -17.74 -3.34 10.12
N HIS A 266 -19.05 -3.39 9.85
CA HIS A 266 -19.58 -3.60 8.50
C HIS A 266 -19.79 -2.31 7.71
N TYR A 267 -19.37 -1.18 8.28
CA TYR A 267 -19.62 0.14 7.74
C TYR A 267 -18.32 0.91 7.57
N THR A 268 -18.32 1.81 6.59
CA THR A 268 -17.18 2.67 6.25
C THR A 268 -17.74 3.98 5.72
N VAL A 269 -17.10 5.11 6.04
CA VAL A 269 -17.53 6.42 5.55
C VAL A 269 -17.62 6.43 4.02
N GLY A 270 -18.72 6.94 3.49
CA GLY A 270 -19.06 6.92 2.07
C GLY A 270 -19.76 5.64 1.58
N GLN A 271 -19.93 4.63 2.42
CA GLN A 271 -20.67 3.41 2.07
C GLN A 271 -22.16 3.70 1.85
N ARG A 272 -22.70 3.15 0.77
CA ARG A 272 -24.15 3.21 0.44
C ARG A 272 -24.86 1.86 0.60
N LYS A 273 -24.20 0.78 0.17
CA LYS A 273 -24.79 -0.56 0.15
C LYS A 273 -24.73 -1.19 1.55
N GLY A 274 -25.66 -2.09 1.85
CA GLY A 274 -25.68 -2.82 3.13
C GLY A 274 -26.19 -2.03 4.34
N LEU A 275 -26.80 -0.86 4.10
CA LEU A 275 -27.51 -0.11 5.15
C LEU A 275 -28.88 -0.75 5.47
N ASP A 276 -29.52 -1.40 4.49
CA ASP A 276 -30.84 -2.05 4.61
C ASP A 276 -31.97 -1.15 5.13
N ILE A 277 -31.85 0.17 4.89
CA ILE A 277 -32.85 1.19 5.27
C ILE A 277 -33.66 1.59 4.03
N GLY A 278 -34.94 1.22 4.02
CA GLY A 278 -35.89 1.58 2.96
C GLY A 278 -36.66 2.88 3.24
N GLY A 279 -37.43 3.34 2.26
CA GLY A 279 -38.44 4.39 2.45
C GLY A 279 -37.93 5.83 2.52
N GLN A 280 -36.65 6.07 2.22
CA GLN A 280 -36.06 7.40 2.25
C GLN A 280 -36.27 8.16 0.93
N PRO A 281 -36.50 9.49 0.97
CA PRO A 281 -36.76 10.31 -0.22
C PRO A 281 -35.53 10.45 -1.13
N GLU A 282 -34.33 10.32 -0.56
CA GLU A 282 -33.06 10.33 -1.29
C GLU A 282 -32.11 9.23 -0.79
N PRO A 283 -31.14 8.79 -1.61
CA PRO A 283 -30.18 7.76 -1.20
C PRO A 283 -29.29 8.22 -0.04
N LEU A 284 -29.18 7.39 1.00
CA LEU A 284 -28.33 7.64 2.16
C LEU A 284 -26.97 6.95 2.04
N TYR A 285 -25.97 7.56 2.67
CA TYR A 285 -24.58 7.13 2.75
C TYR A 285 -24.12 7.24 4.20
N VAL A 286 -23.19 6.38 4.64
CA VAL A 286 -22.52 6.51 5.93
C VAL A 286 -21.68 7.79 5.93
N ILE A 287 -22.04 8.75 6.78
CA ILE A 287 -21.37 10.05 6.92
C ILE A 287 -20.29 9.99 8.01
N ALA A 288 -20.59 9.31 9.11
CA ALA A 288 -19.67 9.13 10.22
C ALA A 288 -19.99 7.82 10.96
N LEU A 289 -19.00 7.31 11.69
CA LEU A 289 -19.14 6.20 12.61
C LEU A 289 -18.77 6.72 13.99
N ASP A 290 -19.67 6.55 14.95
CA ASP A 290 -19.41 6.88 16.35
C ASP A 290 -19.24 5.57 17.11
N ALA A 291 -17.99 5.26 17.43
CA ALA A 291 -17.64 4.02 18.12
C ALA A 291 -18.08 4.01 19.59
N GLU A 292 -18.14 5.17 20.26
CA GLU A 292 -18.51 5.26 21.68
C GLU A 292 -20.01 4.97 21.86
N THR A 293 -20.85 5.58 21.02
CA THR A 293 -22.30 5.38 21.05
C THR A 293 -22.74 4.17 20.23
N ARG A 294 -21.85 3.63 19.39
CA ARG A 294 -22.12 2.56 18.40
C ARG A 294 -23.17 3.00 17.38
N GLU A 295 -23.11 4.25 16.94
CA GLU A 295 -24.01 4.79 15.93
C GLU A 295 -23.35 4.78 14.54
N VAL A 296 -24.11 4.33 13.54
CA VAL A 296 -23.81 4.57 12.13
C VAL A 296 -24.60 5.79 11.69
N ARG A 297 -23.93 6.93 11.50
CA ARG A 297 -24.60 8.16 11.06
C ARG A 297 -24.74 8.16 9.55
N VAL A 298 -25.97 8.24 9.05
CA VAL A 298 -26.27 8.20 7.62
C VAL A 298 -26.95 9.45 7.13
N GLY A 299 -26.67 9.84 5.91
CA GLY A 299 -27.19 11.07 5.35
C GLY A 299 -27.01 11.14 3.84
N PRO A 300 -27.56 12.17 3.22
CA PRO A 300 -27.45 12.35 1.78
C PRO A 300 -26.02 12.67 1.35
N LYS A 301 -25.71 12.37 0.08
CA LYS A 301 -24.35 12.46 -0.47
C LYS A 301 -23.66 13.80 -0.21
N ARG A 302 -24.40 14.92 -0.22
CA ARG A 302 -23.85 16.27 0.02
C ARG A 302 -23.12 16.42 1.35
N LEU A 303 -23.47 15.63 2.37
CA LEU A 303 -22.79 15.66 3.68
C LEU A 303 -21.42 15.00 3.68
N LEU A 304 -21.07 14.26 2.62
CA LEU A 304 -19.73 13.68 2.44
C LEU A 304 -18.73 14.66 1.83
N ALA A 305 -19.15 15.88 1.50
CA ALA A 305 -18.26 16.89 0.92
C ALA A 305 -17.34 17.44 2.01
N VAL A 306 -16.03 17.24 1.82
CA VAL A 306 -14.96 17.64 2.75
C VAL A 306 -14.16 18.77 2.12
N GLU A 307 -14.01 19.88 2.84
CA GLU A 307 -13.21 21.03 2.39
C GLU A 307 -11.75 20.94 2.83
N SER A 308 -11.49 20.30 3.98
CA SER A 308 -10.15 20.09 4.49
C SER A 308 -10.05 18.89 5.39
N ALA A 309 -8.84 18.38 5.57
CA ALA A 309 -8.53 17.25 6.44
C ALA A 309 -7.29 17.54 7.28
N GLU A 310 -7.31 17.12 8.54
CA GLU A 310 -6.12 17.04 9.37
C GLU A 310 -5.36 15.77 9.03
N VAL A 311 -4.10 15.91 8.64
CA VAL A 311 -3.22 14.81 8.27
C VAL A 311 -2.07 14.72 9.25
N ILE A 312 -1.90 13.57 9.89
CA ILE A 312 -0.92 13.30 10.95
C ILE A 312 0.16 12.31 10.51
N GLU A 313 1.23 12.19 11.30
CA GLU A 313 2.37 11.30 11.04
C GLU A 313 2.92 11.51 9.62
N THR A 314 3.07 12.77 9.21
CA THR A 314 3.47 13.05 7.82
C THR A 314 4.92 12.68 7.55
N ASN A 315 5.17 12.10 6.38
CA ASN A 315 6.49 11.84 5.81
C ASN A 315 6.67 12.70 4.56
N CYS A 316 7.86 13.27 4.36
CA CYS A 316 8.23 14.00 3.16
C CYS A 316 9.42 13.32 2.46
N ILE A 317 9.31 13.11 1.15
CA ILE A 317 10.33 12.47 0.30
C ILE A 317 11.09 13.55 -0.46
N GLY A 318 12.27 13.89 0.04
CA GLY A 318 13.07 15.00 -0.45
C GLY A 318 12.39 16.35 -0.20
N GLU A 319 12.71 17.35 -1.02
CA GLU A 319 12.22 18.71 -0.83
C GLU A 319 10.85 18.95 -1.50
N LEU A 320 10.00 19.75 -0.85
CA LEU A 320 8.76 20.25 -1.43
C LEU A 320 9.07 21.25 -2.56
N PRO A 321 8.61 20.99 -3.80
CA PRO A 321 8.83 21.92 -4.89
C PRO A 321 7.90 23.13 -4.78
N ALA A 322 8.33 24.27 -5.31
CA ALA A 322 7.42 25.36 -5.61
C ALA A 322 6.50 24.95 -6.78
N GLY A 323 5.18 25.04 -6.59
CA GLY A 323 4.22 24.74 -7.66
C GLY A 323 2.93 24.09 -7.15
N PRO A 324 2.03 23.72 -8.09
CA PRO A 324 0.76 23.10 -7.74
C PRO A 324 0.98 21.71 -7.13
N LEU A 325 0.29 21.46 -6.02
CA LEU A 325 0.25 20.17 -5.36
C LEU A 325 -1.08 19.47 -5.63
N THR A 326 -1.04 18.15 -5.68
CA THR A 326 -2.25 17.32 -5.74
C THR A 326 -2.20 16.25 -4.68
N ALA A 327 -3.35 15.76 -4.22
CA ALA A 327 -3.43 14.69 -3.25
C ALA A 327 -4.35 13.55 -3.68
N LYS A 328 -3.97 12.31 -3.32
CA LYS A 328 -4.88 11.16 -3.30
C LYS A 328 -5.25 10.84 -1.87
N VAL A 329 -6.55 10.80 -1.59
CA VAL A 329 -7.14 10.44 -0.28
C VAL A 329 -7.60 8.98 -0.19
N ARG A 330 -7.47 8.25 -1.30
CA ARG A 330 -7.72 6.81 -1.42
C ARG A 330 -6.94 6.26 -2.61
N SER A 331 -6.57 4.98 -2.55
CA SER A 331 -5.70 4.35 -3.56
C SER A 331 -6.23 4.43 -5.00
N LEU A 332 -7.54 4.30 -5.20
CA LEU A 332 -8.19 4.35 -6.52
C LEU A 332 -8.70 5.74 -6.92
N ALA A 333 -8.52 6.78 -6.09
CA ALA A 333 -8.89 8.14 -6.49
C ALA A 333 -7.89 8.73 -7.50
N LYS A 334 -8.38 9.66 -8.30
CA LYS A 334 -7.50 10.56 -9.05
C LYS A 334 -6.93 11.59 -8.08
N PRO A 335 -5.68 12.03 -8.26
CA PRO A 335 -5.16 13.17 -7.50
C PRO A 335 -6.01 14.41 -7.75
N VAL A 336 -6.29 15.18 -6.70
CA VAL A 336 -7.03 16.44 -6.78
C VAL A 336 -6.19 17.60 -6.28
N PRO A 337 -6.36 18.83 -6.80
CA PRO A 337 -5.59 19.99 -6.37
C PRO A 337 -5.78 20.30 -4.88
N VAL A 338 -4.67 20.59 -4.18
CA VAL A 338 -4.66 20.88 -2.74
C VAL A 338 -3.66 21.97 -2.37
N THR A 339 -3.89 22.58 -1.21
CA THR A 339 -2.88 23.34 -0.47
C THR A 339 -2.59 22.68 0.86
N LEU A 340 -1.35 22.84 1.34
CA LEU A 340 -0.92 22.38 2.66
C LEU A 340 -0.71 23.61 3.55
N GLU A 341 -1.25 23.57 4.77
CA GLU A 341 -1.09 24.59 5.79
C GLU A 341 -0.41 23.99 7.02
N GLY A 342 0.81 24.45 7.30
CA GLY A 342 1.68 23.94 8.36
C GLY A 342 2.91 23.21 7.81
N ASP A 343 3.70 22.66 8.72
CA ASP A 343 4.89 21.86 8.38
C ASP A 343 4.47 20.49 7.84
N PHE A 344 5.23 19.95 6.88
CA PHE A 344 4.97 18.66 6.25
C PHE A 344 6.23 17.80 6.22
N GLY A 345 6.11 16.58 6.75
CA GLY A 345 7.26 15.70 6.99
C GLY A 345 7.58 15.59 8.48
N ASP A 346 8.58 14.76 8.82
CA ASP A 346 9.09 14.59 10.18
C ASP A 346 8.03 14.30 11.26
N ASN A 347 6.99 13.55 10.90
CA ASN A 347 5.82 13.23 11.73
C ASN A 347 4.96 14.44 12.14
N ALA A 348 5.07 15.57 11.44
CA ALA A 348 4.24 16.74 11.68
C ALA A 348 2.76 16.49 11.37
N THR A 349 1.91 17.32 11.98
CA THR A 349 0.50 17.46 11.63
C THR A 349 0.33 18.64 10.68
N VAL A 350 -0.39 18.42 9.58
CA VAL A 350 -0.67 19.44 8.56
C VAL A 350 -2.17 19.50 8.26
N THR A 351 -2.67 20.68 7.94
CA THR A 351 -4.01 20.82 7.36
C THR A 351 -3.91 20.75 5.84
N LEU A 352 -4.59 19.79 5.24
CA LEU A 352 -4.73 19.65 3.79
C LEU A 352 -6.06 20.25 3.36
N ARG A 353 -6.03 21.30 2.52
CA ARG A 353 -7.24 21.91 1.95
C ARG A 353 -7.42 21.50 0.51
N PHE A 354 -8.65 21.14 0.15
CA PHE A 354 -9.01 20.86 -1.23
C PHE A 354 -9.42 22.15 -1.93
N GLU A 355 -8.99 22.37 -3.18
CA GLU A 355 -9.45 23.52 -3.96
C GLU A 355 -10.96 23.46 -4.24
N THR A 356 -11.48 22.24 -4.40
CA THR A 356 -12.92 21.95 -4.49
C THR A 356 -13.27 20.86 -3.48
N PRO A 357 -14.44 20.92 -2.81
CA PRO A 357 -14.80 19.90 -1.82
C PRO A 357 -14.70 18.47 -2.37
N GLU A 358 -13.97 17.62 -1.66
CA GLU A 358 -13.68 16.25 -2.06
C GLU A 358 -14.59 15.25 -1.36
N PHE A 359 -14.84 14.10 -1.98
CA PHE A 359 -15.72 13.06 -1.43
C PHE A 359 -14.92 11.79 -1.08
N GLY A 360 -15.36 11.09 -0.04
CA GLY A 360 -14.70 9.84 0.36
C GLY A 360 -13.34 10.05 1.03
N VAL A 361 -13.14 11.22 1.62
CA VAL A 361 -12.07 11.50 2.59
C VAL A 361 -12.50 10.88 3.91
N ALA A 362 -11.80 9.85 4.38
CA ALA A 362 -12.21 9.07 5.55
C ALA A 362 -11.04 8.95 6.55
N PRO A 363 -11.29 9.20 7.86
CA PRO A 363 -10.30 8.93 8.89
C PRO A 363 -9.79 7.49 8.85
N GLY A 364 -8.46 7.33 9.03
CA GLY A 364 -7.74 6.06 8.90
C GLY A 364 -7.24 5.74 7.48
N GLN A 365 -7.71 6.44 6.45
CA GLN A 365 -7.09 6.41 5.13
C GLN A 365 -5.83 7.29 5.10
N ALA A 366 -4.97 7.08 4.10
CA ALA A 366 -3.83 7.96 3.88
C ALA A 366 -4.16 9.08 2.88
N ALA A 367 -3.58 10.27 3.10
CA ALA A 367 -3.47 11.34 2.14
C ALA A 367 -2.04 11.39 1.58
N VAL A 368 -1.89 11.18 0.28
CA VAL A 368 -0.58 11.13 -0.41
C VAL A 368 -0.45 12.31 -1.34
N ILE A 369 0.64 13.06 -1.21
CA ILE A 369 0.88 14.32 -1.90
C ILE A 369 1.80 14.10 -3.09
N TYR A 370 1.47 14.76 -4.20
CA TYR A 370 2.16 14.66 -5.47
C TYR A 370 2.43 16.04 -6.07
N ALA A 371 3.56 16.16 -6.77
CA ALA A 371 3.84 17.22 -7.73
C ALA A 371 3.98 16.61 -9.13
N GLY A 372 2.92 16.71 -9.94
CA GLY A 372 2.80 15.94 -11.18
C GLY A 372 2.86 14.43 -10.88
N GLU A 373 3.86 13.75 -11.42
CA GLU A 373 4.08 12.31 -11.17
C GLU A 373 5.02 12.02 -9.99
N ARG A 374 5.67 13.04 -9.40
CA ARG A 374 6.56 12.88 -8.24
C ARG A 374 5.74 12.69 -6.98
N VAL A 375 6.06 11.68 -6.20
CA VAL A 375 5.52 11.45 -4.86
C VAL A 375 6.31 12.30 -3.88
N LEU A 376 5.63 13.19 -3.16
CA LEU A 376 6.26 14.05 -2.15
C LEU A 376 6.16 13.46 -0.75
N GLY A 377 5.33 12.44 -0.55
CA GLY A 377 5.09 11.81 0.73
C GLY A 377 3.61 11.82 1.08
N GLY A 378 3.27 11.80 2.37
CA GLY A 378 1.89 11.72 2.82
C GLY A 378 1.78 11.51 4.32
N GLY A 379 0.56 11.25 4.79
CA GLY A 379 0.28 10.91 6.18
C GLY A 379 -1.12 10.31 6.33
N TRP A 380 -1.57 10.14 7.57
CA TRP A 380 -2.89 9.58 7.89
C TRP A 380 -3.93 10.66 8.09
N ILE A 381 -5.08 10.50 7.47
CA ILE A 381 -6.23 11.37 7.71
C ILE A 381 -6.73 11.06 9.11
N ASN A 382 -6.60 12.02 10.02
CA ASN A 382 -7.02 11.90 11.41
C ASN A 382 -8.44 12.42 11.61
N ALA A 383 -8.75 13.55 11.00
CA ALA A 383 -10.04 14.22 11.06
C ALA A 383 -10.38 14.90 9.72
N THR A 384 -11.66 15.12 9.48
CA THR A 384 -12.17 15.82 8.30
C THR A 384 -13.08 16.97 8.71
N HIS A 385 -13.04 18.05 7.93
CA HIS A 385 -13.91 19.21 8.07
C HIS A 385 -14.88 19.22 6.89
N SER A 386 -16.16 19.01 7.18
CA SER A 386 -17.20 18.97 6.14
C SER A 386 -17.69 20.37 5.79
N VAL A 387 -18.06 20.57 4.52
CA VAL A 387 -18.64 21.85 4.04
C VAL A 387 -19.91 22.20 4.84
N ALA A 388 -20.75 21.21 5.14
CA ALA A 388 -22.00 21.41 5.87
C ALA A 388 -21.81 21.91 7.31
N GLN A 389 -20.70 21.56 7.97
CA GLN A 389 -20.37 22.06 9.30
C GLN A 389 -19.90 23.52 9.26
N SER A 390 -19.16 23.90 8.21
CA SER A 390 -18.69 25.28 8.02
C SER A 390 -19.86 26.25 7.74
N GLU A 391 -20.91 25.79 7.06
CA GLU A 391 -22.15 26.55 6.85
C GLU A 391 -23.01 26.70 8.12
N THR A 392 -22.83 25.85 9.14
CA THR A 392 -23.57 25.98 10.42
C THR A 392 -22.84 26.82 11.46
N ALA A 393 -21.52 27.01 11.31
CA ALA A 393 -20.68 27.81 12.20
C ALA A 393 -20.51 29.27 11.74
N ALA A 394 -20.83 29.58 10.48
CA ALA A 394 -20.89 30.92 9.90
C ALA A 394 -22.29 31.52 10.04
#